data_AF-D6KCP0-F1
#
_entry.id   AF-D6KCP0-F1
#
_cell.length_a   1.000
_cell.length_b   1.000
_cell.length_c   1.000
_cell.angle_alpha   90.00
_cell.angle_beta   90.00
_cell.angle_gamma   90.00
#
_symmetry.space_group_name_H-M   'P 1'
#
loop_
_entity.id
_entity.type
_entity.pdbx_description
1 polymer ?
#
loop_
_entity_poly.entity_id
_entity_poly.type
_entity_poly.pdbx_seq_one_letter_code
_entity_poly.pdbx_strand_id
1 'polypeptide(L)'
;MPDDGDPRVVDQQVDGAAGGGEPVRESRGRCRGRRGRRGRACPPPSPDRPATGPAPEAAHPEGGPPVSVAAGRMRPMTSVTGADYGWIRSSSSWFGYALEIGYTLTLVRGVSPDRLLDLAGAEEREVCTGLGRLIERHQDFMEETGYWDASVVAGACTVQGEGGQWTLALALGGDLGSPEFMAALSTGTRAVSHSSNGGKPMHFFHWHENGELRVTFERAAVRDGGTPDELNPLLREVGLNPDGDDAPGTDGKAAVFALAERLTGVRVTEELLAGAEYRTGEIPEAMTTAG
;
A
#
# COMPACT_ATOMS: atom_id res chain seq x y z
N MET A 1 -51.48 49.24 -12.19
CA MET A 1 -52.95 49.20 -12.35
C MET A 1 -53.24 48.77 -13.77
N PRO A 2 -53.98 47.68 -13.96
CA PRO A 2 -53.54 46.29 -13.75
C PRO A 2 -53.76 45.47 -15.04
N ASP A 3 -53.41 44.19 -15.20
CA ASP A 3 -54.08 42.99 -14.66
C ASP A 3 -53.31 41.76 -15.21
N ASP A 4 -52.93 40.80 -14.35
CA ASP A 4 -53.59 39.49 -14.12
C ASP A 4 -53.27 38.44 -15.21
N GLY A 5 -52.75 37.25 -14.92
CA GLY A 5 -52.52 36.59 -13.64
C GLY A 5 -51.81 35.23 -13.83
N ASP A 6 -51.34 34.72 -12.69
CA ASP A 6 -50.99 33.31 -12.41
C ASP A 6 -52.16 32.73 -11.56
N PRO A 7 -52.27 31.43 -11.18
CA PRO A 7 -51.68 30.17 -11.63
C PRO A 7 -52.74 29.08 -11.91
N ARG A 8 -52.37 27.92 -12.47
CA ARG A 8 -53.05 26.64 -12.16
C ARG A 8 -52.08 25.46 -12.04
N VAL A 9 -51.97 25.03 -10.78
CA VAL A 9 -51.71 23.67 -10.29
C VAL A 9 -52.64 22.67 -10.97
N VAL A 10 -52.10 21.52 -11.40
CA VAL A 10 -52.86 20.26 -11.53
C VAL A 10 -52.00 19.13 -10.97
N ASP A 11 -52.38 18.70 -9.77
CA ASP A 11 -52.14 17.35 -9.25
C ASP A 11 -52.72 16.32 -10.22
N GLN A 12 -51.98 15.23 -10.46
CA GLN A 12 -52.60 13.94 -10.71
C GLN A 12 -51.77 12.82 -10.11
N GLN A 13 -52.27 12.35 -8.97
CA GLN A 13 -51.97 11.10 -8.30
C GLN A 13 -53.16 10.19 -8.54
N VAL A 14 -52.98 8.99 -9.13
CA VAL A 14 -53.86 7.83 -8.89
C VAL A 14 -53.12 6.51 -9.11
N ASP A 15 -52.84 5.85 -7.99
CA ASP A 15 -53.03 4.44 -7.65
C ASP A 15 -52.76 3.28 -8.62
N GLY A 16 -51.98 2.32 -8.10
CA GLY A 16 -52.58 1.02 -7.76
C GLY A 16 -51.94 -0.21 -8.42
N ALA A 17 -51.28 -1.05 -7.63
CA ALA A 17 -51.76 -2.41 -7.34
C ALA A 17 -50.76 -3.21 -6.49
N ALA A 18 -51.32 -3.87 -5.49
CA ALA A 18 -50.69 -4.73 -4.51
C ALA A 18 -50.48 -6.17 -5.01
N GLY A 19 -49.52 -6.86 -4.40
CA GLY A 19 -49.35 -8.31 -4.35
C GLY A 19 -47.99 -8.58 -3.69
N GLY A 20 -47.86 -9.12 -2.48
CA GLY A 20 -48.63 -10.20 -1.87
C GLY A 20 -47.80 -11.47 -1.95
N GLY A 21 -46.91 -11.70 -0.98
CA GLY A 21 -46.08 -12.90 -0.88
C GLY A 21 -45.30 -12.96 0.44
N GLU A 22 -45.81 -13.75 1.38
CA GLU A 22 -45.23 -14.05 2.69
C GLU A 22 -43.91 -14.86 2.65
N PRO A 23 -43.16 -14.92 3.77
CA PRO A 23 -41.78 -15.41 3.81
C PRO A 23 -41.68 -16.93 4.03
N VAL A 24 -40.77 -17.57 3.30
CA VAL A 24 -40.36 -18.95 3.55
C VAL A 24 -39.37 -18.98 4.71
N ARG A 25 -39.78 -19.62 5.81
CA ARG A 25 -38.91 -20.15 6.85
C ARG A 25 -38.37 -21.52 6.41
N GLU A 26 -37.06 -21.68 6.42
CA GLU A 26 -36.37 -22.97 6.58
C GLU A 26 -34.99 -22.68 7.19
N SER A 27 -34.76 -22.73 8.50
CA SER A 27 -34.44 -23.89 9.33
C SER A 27 -33.49 -24.91 8.69
N ARG A 28 -32.19 -24.83 9.04
CA ARG A 28 -31.16 -25.88 9.23
C ARG A 28 -29.79 -25.16 9.18
N GLY A 29 -28.78 -25.44 9.99
CA GLY A 29 -28.59 -26.36 11.09
C GLY A 29 -27.32 -25.96 11.83
N ARG A 30 -27.33 -26.10 13.16
CA ARG A 30 -26.17 -25.91 14.03
C ARG A 30 -25.15 -27.02 13.76
N CYS A 31 -23.96 -26.69 13.29
CA CYS A 31 -22.78 -27.55 13.46
C CYS A 31 -22.03 -27.12 14.73
N ARG A 32 -22.28 -27.86 15.82
CA ARG A 32 -21.42 -27.89 17.01
C ARG A 32 -20.34 -28.94 16.78
N GLY A 33 -19.10 -28.52 16.52
CA GLY A 33 -17.91 -29.37 16.49
C GLY A 33 -16.97 -29.04 17.65
N ARG A 34 -16.85 -29.96 18.61
CA ARG A 34 -16.01 -29.93 19.82
C ARG A 34 -14.53 -29.60 19.52
N ARG A 35 -13.94 -28.59 20.16
CA ARG A 35 -13.05 -28.71 21.35
C ARG A 35 -12.41 -30.10 21.56
N GLY A 36 -11.21 -30.29 21.01
CA GLY A 36 -10.19 -31.23 21.49
C GLY A 36 -9.11 -30.45 22.24
N ARG A 37 -8.92 -30.75 23.52
CA ARG A 37 -8.08 -30.02 24.47
C ARG A 37 -6.93 -30.95 24.89
N ARG A 38 -5.75 -30.36 25.10
CA ARG A 38 -4.64 -30.78 25.99
C ARG A 38 -3.62 -31.78 25.45
N GLY A 39 -2.39 -31.30 25.44
CA GLY A 39 -1.16 -32.09 25.55
C GLY A 39 0.04 -31.18 25.84
N ARG A 40 0.02 -30.48 26.97
CA ARG A 40 1.21 -29.79 27.52
C ARG A 40 2.14 -30.86 28.12
N ALA A 41 3.43 -30.82 27.78
CA ALA A 41 4.50 -31.29 28.64
C ALA A 41 5.67 -30.30 28.55
N CYS A 42 6.11 -29.81 29.71
CA CYS A 42 7.22 -28.88 29.88
C CYS A 42 8.59 -29.56 29.68
N PRO A 43 9.65 -28.80 29.31
CA PRO A 43 11.07 -29.21 29.35
C PRO A 43 11.59 -29.09 30.81
N PRO A 44 12.78 -29.60 31.22
CA PRO A 44 14.15 -29.22 30.76
C PRO A 44 15.19 -30.38 31.02
N PRO A 45 16.53 -30.21 31.24
CA PRO A 45 17.42 -29.04 31.17
C PRO A 45 18.73 -29.21 30.37
N SER A 46 19.30 -28.09 29.94
CA SER A 46 20.72 -27.95 29.60
C SER A 46 21.57 -27.86 30.87
N PRO A 47 22.84 -28.28 30.78
CA PRO A 47 23.86 -27.49 31.47
C PRO A 47 25.18 -27.32 30.67
N ASP A 48 25.82 -26.21 31.01
CA ASP A 48 27.28 -25.96 31.05
C ASP A 48 28.05 -25.50 29.80
N ARG A 49 28.28 -24.19 29.80
CA ARG A 49 29.55 -23.52 29.42
C ARG A 49 30.66 -23.86 30.42
N PRO A 50 31.93 -23.80 29.97
CA PRO A 50 32.89 -22.88 30.61
C PRO A 50 33.74 -22.10 29.59
N ALA A 51 33.96 -20.80 29.83
CA ALA A 51 35.21 -20.16 30.32
C ALA A 51 36.13 -19.67 29.17
N THR A 52 36.15 -18.38 28.85
CA THR A 52 37.16 -17.36 29.28
C THR A 52 38.62 -17.71 28.96
N GLY A 53 39.21 -16.93 28.06
CA GLY A 53 40.65 -16.81 27.78
C GLY A 53 40.90 -15.64 26.81
N PRO A 54 42.09 -15.01 26.81
CA PRO A 54 42.21 -13.55 26.99
C PRO A 54 42.43 -12.72 25.71
N ALA A 55 42.26 -11.41 25.87
CA ALA A 55 42.70 -10.35 24.96
C ALA A 55 44.23 -10.16 24.97
N PRO A 56 44.80 -9.68 23.86
CA PRO A 56 45.91 -8.74 23.85
C PRO A 56 45.43 -7.41 23.22
N GLU A 57 45.51 -6.29 23.93
CA GLU A 57 46.70 -5.44 24.09
C GLU A 57 46.99 -4.57 22.86
N ALA A 58 47.09 -3.27 23.15
CA ALA A 58 47.12 -2.16 22.24
C ALA A 58 48.41 -2.11 21.40
N ALA A 59 48.27 -1.60 20.17
CA ALA A 59 49.36 -0.99 19.44
C ALA A 59 48.81 0.18 18.59
N HIS A 60 49.00 1.40 19.09
CA HIS A 60 49.13 2.57 18.23
C HIS A 60 50.49 2.51 17.52
N PRO A 61 50.54 2.90 16.25
CA PRO A 61 51.45 4.00 15.93
C PRO A 61 50.86 5.04 14.97
N GLU A 62 51.11 6.28 15.37
CA GLU A 62 51.46 7.48 14.60
C GLU A 62 51.26 7.53 13.07
N GLY A 63 50.50 8.56 12.65
CA GLY A 63 51.04 9.64 11.81
C GLY A 63 51.43 9.32 10.36
N GLY A 64 50.45 9.23 9.46
CA GLY A 64 50.63 9.36 8.02
C GLY A 64 49.93 10.63 7.47
N PRO A 65 50.46 11.28 6.41
CA PRO A 65 50.01 12.59 5.93
C PRO A 65 48.60 12.52 5.30
N PRO A 66 47.88 13.67 5.19
CA PRO A 66 46.52 13.66 4.67
C PRO A 66 46.53 13.30 3.18
N VAL A 67 46.07 12.09 2.86
CA VAL A 67 45.71 11.70 1.51
C VAL A 67 44.46 12.49 1.15
N SER A 68 44.64 13.47 0.28
CA SER A 68 43.60 14.25 -0.36
C SER A 68 42.54 13.30 -0.94
N VAL A 69 41.38 13.23 -0.29
CA VAL A 69 40.22 12.52 -0.81
C VAL A 69 39.74 13.32 -2.01
N ALA A 70 40.17 12.88 -3.20
CA ALA A 70 39.60 13.31 -4.46
C ALA A 70 38.08 13.17 -4.34
N ALA A 71 37.37 14.26 -4.62
CA ALA A 71 35.92 14.30 -4.73
C ALA A 71 35.47 13.09 -5.54
N GLY A 72 34.86 12.12 -4.84
CA GLY A 72 34.23 10.99 -5.47
C GLY A 72 33.21 11.55 -6.44
N ARG A 73 33.51 11.39 -7.73
CA ARG A 73 32.57 11.61 -8.83
C ARG A 73 31.33 10.78 -8.45
N MET A 74 30.30 11.44 -7.93
CA MET A 74 28.98 10.85 -7.81
C MET A 74 28.67 10.32 -9.20
N ARG A 75 28.59 8.99 -9.32
CA ARG A 75 28.05 8.39 -10.53
C ARG A 75 26.71 9.06 -10.77
N PRO A 76 26.39 9.50 -12.00
CA PRO A 76 25.06 10.01 -12.28
C PRO A 76 24.10 8.90 -11.85
N MET A 77 23.24 9.18 -10.87
CA MET A 77 22.14 8.30 -10.55
C MET A 77 21.39 8.16 -11.86
N THR A 78 21.36 6.95 -12.41
CA THR A 78 20.52 6.63 -13.56
C THR A 78 19.12 7.11 -13.19
N SER A 79 18.63 8.12 -13.88
CA SER A 79 17.37 8.77 -13.51
C SER A 79 16.26 7.78 -13.81
N VAL A 80 15.73 7.13 -12.77
CA VAL A 80 14.59 6.22 -12.87
C VAL A 80 13.41 6.98 -13.46
N THR A 81 12.75 6.38 -14.44
CA THR A 81 11.59 6.93 -15.14
C THR A 81 10.47 5.91 -15.20
N GLY A 82 9.27 6.32 -15.63
CA GLY A 82 8.18 5.37 -15.85
C GLY A 82 8.53 4.22 -16.81
N ALA A 83 9.47 4.40 -17.74
CA ALA A 83 9.88 3.34 -18.65
C ALA A 83 10.51 2.13 -17.94
N ASP A 84 11.19 2.35 -16.80
CA ASP A 84 11.80 1.29 -15.99
C ASP A 84 10.76 0.37 -15.33
N TYR A 85 9.51 0.83 -15.28
CA TYR A 85 8.36 0.14 -14.71
C TYR A 85 7.39 -0.40 -15.77
N GLY A 86 7.81 -0.48 -17.04
CA GLY A 86 6.99 -1.05 -18.11
C GLY A 86 6.60 -2.52 -17.89
N TRP A 87 7.29 -3.23 -17.00
CA TRP A 87 6.99 -4.62 -16.62
C TRP A 87 5.56 -4.80 -16.07
N ILE A 88 4.96 -3.74 -15.49
CA ILE A 88 3.57 -3.81 -15.00
C ILE A 88 2.57 -4.11 -16.13
N ARG A 89 2.92 -3.81 -17.38
CA ARG A 89 2.10 -4.09 -18.58
C ARG A 89 2.45 -5.41 -19.26
N SER A 90 3.45 -6.14 -18.77
CA SER A 90 3.84 -7.41 -19.36
C SER A 90 2.69 -8.43 -19.21
N SER A 91 2.34 -9.13 -20.30
CA SER A 91 1.34 -10.19 -20.27
C SER A 91 1.77 -11.41 -19.45
N SER A 92 3.06 -11.55 -19.16
CA SER A 92 3.60 -12.58 -18.27
C SER A 92 3.54 -12.19 -16.79
N SER A 93 3.30 -10.91 -16.48
CA SER A 93 3.34 -10.41 -15.12
C SER A 93 2.04 -10.71 -14.37
N TRP A 94 2.17 -11.31 -13.19
CA TRP A 94 1.05 -11.50 -12.27
C TRP A 94 0.46 -10.17 -11.77
N PHE A 95 1.21 -9.07 -11.91
CA PHE A 95 0.72 -7.75 -11.56
C PHE A 95 -0.41 -7.24 -12.47
N GLY A 96 -0.61 -7.90 -13.63
CA GLY A 96 -1.78 -7.66 -14.48
C GLY A 96 -3.11 -7.81 -13.72
N TYR A 97 -3.19 -8.75 -12.78
CA TYR A 97 -4.37 -8.91 -11.92
C TYR A 97 -4.61 -7.66 -11.06
N ALA A 98 -3.58 -7.18 -10.34
CA ALA A 98 -3.66 -5.96 -9.53
C ALA A 98 -4.03 -4.72 -10.37
N LEU A 99 -3.58 -4.64 -11.62
CA LEU A 99 -3.99 -3.59 -12.54
C LEU A 99 -5.44 -3.70 -12.99
N GLU A 100 -6.01 -4.89 -13.03
CA GLU A 100 -7.40 -5.12 -13.44
C GLU A 100 -8.37 -4.74 -12.32
N ILE A 101 -8.16 -5.31 -11.12
CA ILE A 101 -9.06 -5.12 -9.97
C ILE A 101 -8.79 -3.84 -9.19
N GLY A 102 -7.60 -3.26 -9.36
CA GLY A 102 -7.13 -2.15 -8.55
C GLY A 102 -6.23 -2.59 -7.41
N TYR A 103 -5.38 -1.66 -6.98
CA TYR A 103 -4.42 -1.91 -5.92
C TYR A 103 -4.09 -0.63 -5.18
N THR A 104 -3.58 -0.80 -3.97
CA THR A 104 -2.86 0.25 -3.25
C THR A 104 -1.50 -0.29 -2.84
N LEU A 105 -0.44 0.43 -3.21
CA LEU A 105 0.93 0.14 -2.80
C LEU A 105 1.40 1.23 -1.85
N THR A 106 1.77 0.84 -0.65
CA THR A 106 2.22 1.76 0.41
C THR A 106 3.62 1.40 0.88
N LEU A 107 4.50 2.40 0.95
CA LEU A 107 5.87 2.33 1.43
C LEU A 107 6.01 3.18 2.69
N VAL A 108 6.43 2.57 3.80
CA VAL A 108 6.64 3.30 5.08
C VAL A 108 8.02 3.01 5.65
N ARG A 109 8.79 4.06 5.94
CA ARG A 109 10.16 3.91 6.46
C ARG A 109 10.15 3.57 7.95
N GLY A 110 10.90 2.54 8.34
CA GLY A 110 11.14 2.19 9.75
C GLY A 110 9.95 1.57 10.50
N VAL A 111 8.80 1.39 9.85
CA VAL A 111 7.66 0.63 10.39
C VAL A 111 7.79 -0.82 9.96
N SER A 112 7.49 -1.79 10.83
CA SER A 112 7.51 -3.22 10.49
C SER A 112 6.19 -3.65 9.82
N PRO A 113 6.19 -4.75 9.03
CA PRO A 113 4.98 -5.29 8.43
C PRO A 113 3.88 -5.58 9.46
N ASP A 114 4.22 -6.22 10.58
CA ASP A 114 3.27 -6.54 11.64
C ASP A 114 2.65 -5.27 12.26
N ARG A 115 3.45 -4.21 12.47
CA ARG A 115 2.96 -2.96 13.03
C ARG A 115 2.04 -2.23 12.05
N LEU A 116 2.34 -2.24 10.75
CA LEU A 116 1.46 -1.68 9.73
C LEU A 116 0.12 -2.41 9.73
N LEU A 117 0.14 -3.74 9.74
CA LEU A 117 -1.08 -4.56 9.79
C LEU A 117 -1.85 -4.37 11.10
N ASP A 118 -1.16 -4.22 12.25
CA ASP A 118 -1.79 -3.85 13.53
C ASP A 118 -2.54 -2.53 13.44
N LEU A 119 -1.90 -1.51 12.87
CA LEU A 119 -2.49 -0.18 12.72
C LEU A 119 -3.67 -0.19 11.75
N ALA A 120 -3.62 -1.04 10.72
CA ALA A 120 -4.72 -1.23 9.79
C ALA A 120 -5.91 -2.00 10.40
N GLY A 121 -5.76 -2.54 11.61
CA GLY A 121 -6.78 -3.41 12.22
C GLY A 121 -6.88 -4.77 11.55
N ALA A 122 -5.79 -5.24 10.93
CA ALA A 122 -5.80 -6.47 10.15
C ALA A 122 -6.10 -7.70 11.03
N GLU A 123 -7.15 -8.41 10.67
CA GLU A 123 -7.52 -9.72 11.19
C GLU A 123 -6.83 -10.82 10.35
N GLU A 124 -6.92 -12.06 10.83
CA GLU A 124 -6.46 -13.28 10.13
C GLU A 124 -5.04 -13.19 9.52
N ARG A 125 -4.03 -13.30 10.41
CA ARG A 125 -2.64 -13.15 10.00
C ARG A 125 -1.95 -14.45 9.66
N GLU A 126 -1.41 -14.48 8.45
CA GLU A 126 -0.62 -15.59 7.95
C GLU A 126 0.63 -15.09 7.23
N VAL A 127 1.41 -16.03 6.72
CA VAL A 127 2.59 -15.76 5.90
C VAL A 127 2.41 -16.46 4.57
N CYS A 128 2.59 -15.74 3.48
CA CYS A 128 2.66 -16.34 2.15
C CYS A 128 3.89 -15.84 1.39
N THR A 129 4.37 -16.64 0.43
CA THR A 129 5.52 -16.27 -0.39
C THR A 129 5.06 -15.99 -1.81
N GLY A 130 5.38 -14.79 -2.27
CA GLY A 130 5.18 -14.33 -3.64
C GLY A 130 3.79 -13.79 -3.94
N LEU A 131 3.75 -12.87 -4.89
CA LEU A 131 2.54 -12.20 -5.35
C LEU A 131 1.43 -13.16 -5.78
N GLY A 132 1.77 -14.31 -6.37
CA GLY A 132 0.77 -15.30 -6.80
C GLY A 132 -0.03 -15.87 -5.64
N ARG A 133 0.64 -16.18 -4.51
CA ARG A 133 -0.05 -16.66 -3.31
C ARG A 133 -0.89 -15.56 -2.65
N LEU A 134 -0.44 -14.32 -2.71
CA LEU A 134 -1.24 -13.18 -2.25
C LEU A 134 -2.50 -12.98 -3.12
N ILE A 135 -2.39 -13.15 -4.43
CA ILE A 135 -3.52 -13.10 -5.38
C ILE A 135 -4.49 -14.25 -5.13
N GLU A 136 -4.01 -15.48 -5.00
CA GLU A 136 -4.84 -16.64 -4.67
C GLU A 136 -5.64 -16.39 -3.38
N ARG A 137 -4.97 -15.89 -2.32
CA ARG A 137 -5.65 -15.54 -1.07
C ARG A 137 -6.75 -14.49 -1.27
N HIS A 138 -6.48 -13.44 -2.05
CA HIS A 138 -7.48 -12.43 -2.37
C HIS A 138 -8.67 -13.05 -3.14
N GLN A 139 -8.42 -13.96 -4.08
CA GLN A 139 -9.48 -14.66 -4.82
C GLN A 139 -10.32 -15.55 -3.90
N ASP A 140 -9.68 -16.35 -3.05
CA ASP A 140 -10.36 -17.20 -2.06
C ASP A 140 -11.25 -16.34 -1.14
N PHE A 141 -10.70 -15.22 -0.64
CA PHE A 141 -11.46 -14.27 0.19
C PHE A 141 -12.71 -13.74 -0.53
N MET A 142 -12.56 -13.30 -1.79
CA MET A 142 -13.68 -12.77 -2.58
C MET A 142 -14.75 -13.83 -2.88
N GLU A 143 -14.36 -15.11 -3.03
CA GLU A 143 -15.29 -16.23 -3.19
C GLU A 143 -16.06 -16.54 -1.90
N GLU A 144 -15.42 -16.42 -0.74
CA GLU A 144 -16.02 -16.71 0.56
C GLU A 144 -16.98 -15.61 1.05
N THR A 145 -16.58 -14.35 0.91
CA THR A 145 -17.32 -13.21 1.50
C THR A 145 -18.24 -12.50 0.50
N GLY A 146 -17.99 -12.66 -0.80
CA GLY A 146 -18.68 -11.97 -1.88
C GLY A 146 -18.24 -10.52 -2.04
N TYR A 147 -18.67 -9.89 -3.14
CA TYR A 147 -18.26 -8.53 -3.57
C TYR A 147 -18.62 -7.36 -2.63
N TRP A 148 -19.25 -7.62 -1.49
CA TRP A 148 -19.82 -6.60 -0.60
C TRP A 148 -19.25 -6.63 0.82
N ASP A 149 -18.24 -7.46 1.09
CA ASP A 149 -17.58 -7.37 2.38
C ASP A 149 -16.72 -6.12 2.43
N ALA A 150 -16.78 -5.42 3.56
CA ALA A 150 -16.08 -4.18 3.81
C ALA A 150 -14.65 -4.47 4.26
N SER A 151 -13.97 -5.48 3.70
CA SER A 151 -12.60 -5.85 4.06
C SER A 151 -11.76 -6.17 2.83
N VAL A 152 -10.46 -5.93 2.93
CA VAL A 152 -9.49 -6.04 1.83
C VAL A 152 -8.32 -6.92 2.25
N VAL A 153 -7.85 -7.79 1.36
CA VAL A 153 -6.64 -8.59 1.62
C VAL A 153 -5.41 -7.77 1.30
N ALA A 154 -4.50 -7.67 2.27
CA ALA A 154 -3.20 -7.03 2.09
C ALA A 154 -2.04 -7.95 2.45
N GLY A 155 -0.93 -7.78 1.75
CA GLY A 155 0.36 -8.36 2.08
C GLY A 155 1.39 -7.29 2.37
N ALA A 156 2.17 -7.45 3.43
CA ALA A 156 3.24 -6.53 3.82
C ALA A 156 4.57 -7.25 4.01
N CYS A 157 5.67 -6.68 3.51
CA CYS A 157 7.02 -7.23 3.64
C CYS A 157 8.05 -6.13 3.85
N THR A 158 9.23 -6.50 4.37
CA THR A 158 10.34 -5.57 4.60
C THR A 158 11.25 -5.49 3.36
N VAL A 159 11.63 -4.28 2.97
CA VAL A 159 12.50 -3.99 1.81
C VAL A 159 13.57 -2.95 2.17
N GLN A 160 14.67 -2.89 1.41
CA GLN A 160 15.67 -1.81 1.56
C GLN A 160 15.31 -0.59 0.73
N GLY A 161 15.56 0.60 1.28
CA GLY A 161 15.47 1.85 0.55
C GLY A 161 16.41 2.91 1.14
N GLU A 162 16.21 4.15 0.71
CA GLU A 162 16.92 5.30 1.25
C GLU A 162 16.56 5.51 2.73
N GLY A 163 17.58 5.73 3.56
CA GLY A 163 17.39 5.91 5.00
C GLY A 163 17.06 4.62 5.77
N GLY A 164 17.20 3.44 5.16
CA GLY A 164 17.18 2.15 5.85
C GLY A 164 16.06 1.22 5.42
N GLN A 165 15.45 0.55 6.40
CA GLN A 165 14.38 -0.42 6.19
C GLN A 165 13.05 0.28 5.88
N TRP A 166 12.33 -0.25 4.91
CA TRP A 166 10.98 0.15 4.56
C TRP A 166 10.04 -1.06 4.64
N THR A 167 8.78 -0.82 4.99
CA THR A 167 7.71 -1.79 4.73
C THR A 167 7.05 -1.45 3.42
N LEU A 168 6.93 -2.43 2.53
CA LEU A 168 6.09 -2.42 1.35
C LEU A 168 4.82 -3.19 1.68
N ALA A 169 3.67 -2.52 1.59
CA ALA A 169 2.35 -3.12 1.68
C ALA A 169 1.65 -3.03 0.31
N LEU A 170 0.98 -4.11 -0.07
CA LEU A 170 0.15 -4.21 -1.26
C LEU A 170 -1.24 -4.71 -0.86
N ALA A 171 -2.25 -3.86 -1.02
CA ALA A 171 -3.65 -4.25 -0.96
C ALA A 171 -4.20 -4.44 -2.36
N LEU A 172 -4.99 -5.50 -2.54
CA LEU A 172 -5.65 -5.86 -3.78
C LEU A 172 -7.13 -5.50 -3.68
N GLY A 173 -7.67 -4.81 -4.68
CA GLY A 173 -9.11 -4.49 -4.76
C GLY A 173 -9.60 -3.42 -3.77
N GLY A 174 -8.70 -2.77 -3.02
CA GLY A 174 -9.09 -1.82 -1.98
C GLY A 174 -8.03 -0.78 -1.61
N ASP A 175 -8.35 0.04 -0.59
CA ASP A 175 -7.58 1.23 -0.22
C ASP A 175 -6.83 1.06 1.11
N LEU A 176 -5.51 1.30 1.07
CA LEU A 176 -4.63 1.48 2.24
C LEU A 176 -4.00 2.88 2.28
N GLY A 177 -4.50 3.79 1.46
CA GLY A 177 -3.96 5.13 1.24
C GLY A 177 -4.75 6.22 1.93
N SER A 178 -5.69 5.90 2.84
CA SER A 178 -6.51 6.92 3.49
C SER A 178 -5.61 7.96 4.19
N PRO A 179 -5.90 9.27 4.07
CA PRO A 179 -5.02 10.32 4.60
C PRO A 179 -4.73 10.18 6.11
N GLU A 180 -5.73 9.76 6.88
CA GLU A 180 -5.61 9.56 8.34
C GLU A 180 -4.66 8.41 8.68
N PHE A 181 -4.79 7.29 7.97
CA PHE A 181 -3.92 6.13 8.15
C PHE A 181 -2.48 6.44 7.71
N MET A 182 -2.31 7.12 6.58
CA MET A 182 -1.00 7.56 6.07
C MET A 182 -0.33 8.57 7.03
N ALA A 183 -1.10 9.46 7.66
CA ALA A 183 -0.60 10.34 8.72
C ALA A 183 -0.12 9.54 9.94
N ALA A 184 -0.90 8.56 10.41
CA ALA A 184 -0.49 7.70 11.52
C ALA A 184 0.80 6.93 11.20
N LEU A 185 0.89 6.32 10.01
CA LEU A 185 2.06 5.56 9.55
C LEU A 185 3.33 6.41 9.39
N SER A 186 3.17 7.66 8.96
CA SER A 186 4.30 8.58 8.75
C SER A 186 4.73 9.33 10.00
N THR A 187 4.13 9.10 11.16
CA THR A 187 4.51 9.80 12.40
C THR A 187 5.99 9.53 12.74
N GLY A 188 6.80 10.59 12.74
CA GLY A 188 8.25 10.52 12.94
C GLY A 188 9.04 9.91 11.77
N THR A 189 8.41 9.73 10.60
CA THR A 189 9.03 9.08 9.43
C THR A 189 8.38 9.54 8.11
N ARG A 190 8.57 8.78 7.02
CA ARG A 190 7.98 9.01 5.70
C ARG A 190 7.05 7.86 5.33
N ALA A 191 5.91 8.19 4.73
CA ALA A 191 5.04 7.24 4.04
C ALA A 191 4.73 7.76 2.62
N VAL A 192 4.81 6.87 1.63
CA VAL A 192 4.44 7.13 0.24
C VAL A 192 3.46 6.06 -0.18
N SER A 193 2.32 6.43 -0.76
CA SER A 193 1.35 5.48 -1.30
C SER A 193 0.95 5.88 -2.71
N HIS A 194 0.71 4.89 -3.55
CA HIS A 194 -0.01 5.11 -4.80
C HIS A 194 -0.99 3.98 -5.06
N SER A 195 -2.11 4.33 -5.68
CA SER A 195 -3.20 3.38 -5.93
C SER A 195 -3.74 3.49 -7.35
N SER A 196 -4.47 2.46 -7.76
CA SER A 196 -5.13 2.37 -9.05
C SER A 196 -6.55 1.85 -8.85
N ASN A 197 -7.54 2.50 -9.46
CA ASN A 197 -8.91 2.00 -9.52
C ASN A 197 -9.08 1.01 -10.69
N GLY A 198 -8.17 0.04 -10.78
CA GLY A 198 -8.13 -0.96 -11.84
C GLY A 198 -7.83 -0.40 -13.23
N GLY A 199 -8.53 -0.94 -14.24
CA GLY A 199 -8.35 -0.60 -15.67
C GLY A 199 -8.66 0.85 -16.05
N LYS A 200 -9.10 1.69 -15.11
CA LYS A 200 -9.36 3.12 -15.33
C LYS A 200 -8.04 3.93 -15.30
N PRO A 201 -7.98 5.06 -16.02
CA PRO A 201 -6.79 5.94 -16.01
C PRO A 201 -6.62 6.74 -14.70
N MET A 202 -7.33 6.39 -13.62
CA MET A 202 -7.20 7.03 -12.31
C MET A 202 -6.04 6.39 -11.54
N HIS A 203 -5.16 7.23 -11.00
CA HIS A 203 -4.06 6.79 -10.14
C HIS A 203 -3.82 7.84 -9.07
N PHE A 204 -4.00 7.49 -7.80
CA PHE A 204 -3.76 8.41 -6.70
C PHE A 204 -2.31 8.28 -6.23
N PHE A 205 -1.76 9.37 -5.77
CA PHE A 205 -0.45 9.45 -5.16
C PHE A 205 -0.56 10.24 -3.87
N HIS A 206 0.04 9.74 -2.79
CA HIS A 206 0.09 10.38 -1.48
C HIS A 206 1.51 10.33 -0.94
N TRP A 207 2.02 11.47 -0.50
CA TRP A 207 3.27 11.57 0.24
C TRP A 207 3.03 12.27 1.57
N HIS A 208 3.31 11.56 2.66
CA HIS A 208 3.32 12.10 4.01
C HIS A 208 4.72 12.08 4.62
N GLU A 209 5.03 13.11 5.40
CA GLU A 209 6.24 13.19 6.21
C GLU A 209 5.84 13.65 7.62
N ASN A 210 6.28 12.93 8.65
CA ASN A 210 6.03 13.24 10.05
C ASN A 210 4.54 13.45 10.39
N GLY A 211 3.65 12.68 9.77
CA GLY A 211 2.21 12.80 9.97
C GLY A 211 1.53 13.87 9.11
N GLU A 212 2.27 14.69 8.38
CA GLU A 212 1.73 15.75 7.56
C GLU A 212 1.65 15.34 6.08
N LEU A 213 0.50 15.62 5.46
CA LEU A 213 0.34 15.47 4.01
C LEU A 213 1.18 16.53 3.29
N ARG A 214 2.20 16.08 2.56
CA ARG A 214 3.10 16.94 1.77
C ARG A 214 2.53 17.20 0.40
N VAL A 215 2.24 16.13 -0.34
CA VAL A 215 1.70 16.17 -1.70
C VAL A 215 0.71 15.04 -1.90
N THR A 216 -0.43 15.35 -2.51
CA THR A 216 -1.38 14.36 -3.05
C THR A 216 -1.85 14.78 -4.43
N PHE A 217 -2.14 13.81 -5.29
CA PHE A 217 -2.81 14.07 -6.57
C PHE A 217 -3.42 12.80 -7.19
N GLU A 218 -4.45 13.00 -8.02
CA GLU A 218 -4.88 12.00 -9.02
C GLU A 218 -4.24 12.28 -10.40
N ARG A 219 -4.06 13.57 -10.72
CA ARG A 219 -3.38 14.01 -11.93
C ARG A 219 -2.21 14.87 -11.54
N ALA A 220 -1.05 14.63 -12.13
CA ALA A 220 0.15 15.36 -11.80
C ALA A 220 -0.03 16.88 -11.87
N ALA A 221 -0.87 17.43 -12.75
CA ALA A 221 -1.14 18.88 -12.84
C ALA A 221 -2.08 19.47 -11.77
N VAL A 222 -2.80 18.65 -11.01
CA VAL A 222 -3.74 19.08 -9.96
C VAL A 222 -3.32 18.42 -8.66
N ARG A 223 -2.57 19.17 -7.85
CA ARG A 223 -1.91 18.68 -6.64
C ARG A 223 -2.34 19.50 -5.44
N ASP A 224 -2.51 18.83 -4.31
CA ASP A 224 -2.81 19.43 -3.02
C ASP A 224 -1.76 18.99 -1.96
N GLY A 225 -1.84 19.58 -0.76
CA GLY A 225 -0.97 19.26 0.38
C GLY A 225 -0.24 20.49 0.94
N GLY A 226 0.63 20.29 1.93
CA GLY A 226 1.40 21.37 2.54
C GLY A 226 2.49 21.97 1.63
N THR A 227 2.98 21.19 0.65
CA THR A 227 4.01 21.61 -0.31
C THR A 227 3.76 21.06 -1.72
N PRO A 228 2.63 21.41 -2.36
CA PRO A 228 2.13 20.77 -3.59
C PRO A 228 3.07 20.88 -4.80
N ASP A 229 4.00 21.84 -4.81
CA ASP A 229 4.96 22.06 -5.89
C ASP A 229 6.35 21.44 -5.66
N GLU A 230 6.59 20.87 -4.47
CA GLU A 230 7.90 20.32 -4.08
C GLU A 230 8.35 19.18 -5.02
N LEU A 231 7.40 18.43 -5.58
CA LEU A 231 7.68 17.32 -6.49
C LEU A 231 7.79 17.72 -7.96
N ASN A 232 7.57 18.99 -8.35
CA ASN A 232 7.53 19.40 -9.76
C ASN A 232 8.79 19.00 -10.57
N PRO A 233 10.03 19.09 -10.04
CA PRO A 233 11.20 18.58 -10.75
C PRO A 233 11.14 17.06 -10.96
N LEU A 234 10.80 16.30 -9.91
CA LEU A 234 10.72 14.83 -9.95
C LEU A 234 9.61 14.34 -10.87
N LEU A 235 8.45 15.00 -10.87
CA LEU A 235 7.33 14.70 -11.77
C LEU A 235 7.80 14.74 -13.22
N ARG A 236 8.48 15.82 -13.63
CA ARG A 236 9.02 15.94 -15.00
C ARG A 236 10.05 14.86 -15.32
N GLU A 237 10.92 14.53 -14.36
CA GLU A 237 11.94 13.50 -14.55
C GLU A 237 11.36 12.10 -14.73
N VAL A 238 10.25 11.77 -14.06
CA VAL A 238 9.59 10.46 -14.20
C VAL A 238 8.65 10.38 -15.40
N GLY A 239 8.41 11.50 -16.08
CA GLY A 239 7.59 11.61 -17.30
C GLY A 239 6.20 12.21 -17.08
N LEU A 240 5.86 12.66 -15.87
CA LEU A 240 4.61 13.34 -15.55
C LEU A 240 4.73 14.85 -15.79
N ASN A 241 3.65 15.50 -16.21
CA ASN A 241 3.61 16.93 -16.47
C ASN A 241 2.88 17.69 -15.33
N PRO A 242 3.61 18.43 -14.47
CA PRO A 242 2.97 19.23 -13.43
C PRO A 242 2.24 20.47 -13.95
N ASP A 243 2.45 20.85 -15.22
CA ASP A 243 1.92 22.09 -15.81
C ASP A 243 0.74 21.84 -16.77
N GLY A 244 0.29 20.59 -16.93
CA GLY A 244 -0.80 20.26 -17.86
C GLY A 244 -0.96 18.77 -18.09
N ASP A 245 -1.38 18.40 -19.30
CA ASP A 245 -1.54 16.99 -19.65
C ASP A 245 -0.18 16.34 -19.93
N ASP A 246 -0.08 15.06 -19.59
CA ASP A 246 1.10 14.25 -19.85
C ASP A 246 1.33 14.07 -21.36
N ALA A 247 2.57 13.77 -21.75
CA ALA A 247 2.88 13.48 -23.15
C ALA A 247 2.10 12.25 -23.64
N PRO A 248 1.64 12.21 -24.90
CA PRO A 248 0.99 11.03 -25.46
C PRO A 248 1.82 9.76 -25.27
N GLY A 249 1.19 8.69 -24.79
CA GLY A 249 1.86 7.41 -24.53
C GLY A 249 2.55 7.32 -23.16
N THR A 250 2.47 8.34 -22.32
CA THR A 250 2.91 8.26 -20.92
C THR A 250 2.05 7.26 -20.16
N ASP A 251 2.69 6.26 -19.56
CA ASP A 251 2.00 5.35 -18.63
C ASP A 251 2.07 5.94 -17.22
N GLY A 252 1.03 6.68 -16.83
CA GLY A 252 0.96 7.33 -15.52
C GLY A 252 1.13 6.37 -14.35
N LYS A 253 0.65 5.12 -14.48
CA LYS A 253 0.82 4.09 -13.43
C LYS A 253 2.29 3.72 -13.27
N ALA A 254 3.02 3.53 -14.38
CA ALA A 254 4.45 3.25 -14.33
C ALA A 254 5.26 4.47 -13.83
N ALA A 255 4.83 5.68 -14.19
CA ALA A 255 5.48 6.91 -13.74
C ALA A 255 5.34 7.16 -12.22
N VAL A 256 4.19 6.83 -11.60
CA VAL A 256 4.05 6.94 -10.13
C VAL A 256 4.87 5.90 -9.37
N PHE A 257 5.10 4.72 -9.94
CA PHE A 257 6.06 3.76 -9.40
C PHE A 257 7.49 4.34 -9.40
N ALA A 258 7.90 4.95 -10.51
CA ALA A 258 9.18 5.64 -10.60
C ALA A 258 9.27 6.80 -9.59
N LEU A 259 8.20 7.59 -9.43
CA LEU A 259 8.15 8.66 -8.43
C LEU A 259 8.32 8.12 -7.02
N ALA A 260 7.68 6.99 -6.70
CA ALA A 260 7.83 6.34 -5.40
C ALA A 260 9.27 5.87 -5.17
N GLU A 261 9.95 5.26 -6.17
CA GLU A 261 11.38 4.92 -6.05
C GLU A 261 12.23 6.17 -5.83
N ARG A 262 11.99 7.27 -6.55
CA ARG A 262 12.74 8.53 -6.39
C ARG A 262 12.62 9.12 -4.98
N LEU A 263 11.50 8.90 -4.29
CA LEU A 263 11.26 9.43 -2.95
C LEU A 263 11.68 8.51 -1.82
N THR A 264 11.82 7.22 -2.09
CA THR A 264 12.01 6.20 -1.05
C THR A 264 13.30 5.41 -1.23
N GLY A 265 13.92 5.45 -2.41
CA GLY A 265 15.01 4.56 -2.82
C GLY A 265 14.57 3.09 -2.96
N VAL A 266 13.28 2.78 -2.83
CA VAL A 266 12.76 1.41 -2.94
C VAL A 266 12.40 1.12 -4.39
N ARG A 267 13.19 0.26 -5.03
CA ARG A 267 12.89 -0.23 -6.37
C ARG A 267 11.96 -1.43 -6.32
N VAL A 268 10.70 -1.22 -6.66
CA VAL A 268 9.70 -2.30 -6.76
C VAL A 268 9.81 -2.98 -8.12
N THR A 269 10.21 -4.25 -8.14
CA THR A 269 10.29 -5.03 -9.39
C THR A 269 9.31 -6.21 -9.37
N GLU A 270 9.09 -6.79 -10.54
CA GLU A 270 8.33 -8.03 -10.67
C GLU A 270 8.94 -9.15 -9.81
N GLU A 271 10.27 -9.28 -9.83
CA GLU A 271 11.00 -10.30 -9.07
C GLU A 271 10.87 -10.07 -7.55
N LEU A 272 10.90 -8.80 -7.12
CA LEU A 272 10.67 -8.47 -5.71
C LEU A 272 9.30 -8.95 -5.26
N LEU A 273 8.24 -8.62 -6.02
CA LEU A 273 6.88 -9.00 -5.64
C LEU A 273 6.65 -10.52 -5.75
N ALA A 274 7.23 -11.17 -6.77
CA ALA A 274 7.12 -12.61 -6.95
C ALA A 274 7.88 -13.42 -5.89
N GLY A 275 8.95 -12.86 -5.31
CA GLY A 275 9.80 -13.55 -4.33
C GLY A 275 9.61 -13.13 -2.87
N ALA A 276 8.85 -12.06 -2.59
CA ALA A 276 8.71 -11.54 -1.23
C ALA A 276 7.95 -12.51 -0.30
N GLU A 277 8.39 -12.58 0.95
CA GLU A 277 7.61 -13.19 2.04
C GLU A 277 6.69 -12.11 2.63
N TYR A 278 5.39 -12.26 2.42
CA TYR A 278 4.36 -11.35 2.91
C TYR A 278 3.80 -11.83 4.24
N ARG A 279 3.72 -10.92 5.21
CA ARG A 279 2.73 -10.99 6.29
C ARG A 279 1.40 -10.58 5.69
N THR A 280 0.39 -11.43 5.76
CA THR A 280 -0.93 -11.12 5.21
C THR A 280 -1.92 -10.77 6.31
N GLY A 281 -2.97 -10.05 5.96
CA GLY A 281 -4.12 -9.84 6.82
C GLY A 281 -5.32 -9.28 6.07
N GLU A 282 -6.49 -9.45 6.66
CA GLU A 282 -7.76 -8.92 6.19
C GLU A 282 -8.04 -7.61 6.90
N ILE A 283 -8.12 -6.52 6.15
CA ILE A 283 -8.19 -5.16 6.67
C ILE A 283 -9.60 -4.63 6.46
N PRO A 284 -10.32 -4.19 7.50
CA PRO A 284 -11.62 -3.57 7.32
C PRO A 284 -11.48 -2.22 6.59
N GLU A 285 -12.29 -1.99 5.55
CA GLU A 285 -12.43 -0.72 4.81
C GLU A 285 -12.77 0.44 5.74
N ALA A 286 -13.66 0.20 6.71
CA ALA A 286 -13.86 1.12 7.82
C ALA A 286 -12.75 0.90 8.85
N MET A 287 -11.54 1.38 8.52
CA MET A 287 -10.43 1.42 9.46
C MET A 287 -10.90 2.16 10.70
N THR A 288 -11.05 1.43 11.81
CA THR A 288 -11.52 2.02 13.05
C THR A 288 -10.41 2.93 13.56
N THR A 289 -10.63 4.24 13.52
CA THR A 289 -9.75 5.23 14.15
C THR A 289 -9.77 4.98 15.66
N ALA A 290 -8.87 4.12 16.14
CA ALA A 290 -8.61 4.00 17.57
C ALA A 290 -7.89 5.28 18.01
N GLY A 291 -8.63 6.14 18.71
CA GLY A 291 -8.16 7.43 19.22
C GLY A 291 -7.13 7.35 20.33
#